data_AF-A0A182V868-F1
#
_entry.id   AF-A0A182V868-F1
#
_cell.length_a   1.000
_cell.length_b   1.000
_cell.length_c   1.000
_cell.angle_alpha   90.00
_cell.angle_beta   90.00
_cell.angle_gamma   90.00
#
_symmetry.space_group_name_H-M   'P 1'
#
loop_
_entity.id
_entity.type
_entity.pdbx_description
1 polymer ?
#
loop_
_entity_poly.entity_id
_entity_poly.type
_entity_poly.pdbx_seq_one_letter_code
_entity_poly.pdbx_strand_id
1 'polypeptide(L)'
;MATVNAFHVGRPDFGHGCGDNQEFLQPAADSERRTEAATCETIKCKDRQHCLTDLKTHKPRCVSCSYKCPRSKRQQGYGKLYRDAKNVPFYDHNVKLCGTNNRTYHSWCHMQKDSCTTGFYIDVQHGGSCAFGR
;
A
#
# COMPACT_ATOMS: atom_id res chain seq x y z
N MET A 1 60.28 -33.79 7.03
CA MET A 1 59.82 -32.85 5.99
C MET A 1 58.45 -32.37 6.41
N ALA A 2 58.35 -31.13 6.89
CA ALA A 2 57.10 -30.55 7.36
C ALA A 2 56.35 -29.95 6.16
N THR A 3 55.19 -30.48 5.82
CA THR A 3 54.22 -29.79 4.97
C THR A 3 53.11 -29.26 5.86
N VAL A 4 53.19 -27.96 6.13
CA VAL A 4 52.04 -27.16 6.50
C VAL A 4 51.09 -27.09 5.30
N ASN A 5 49.79 -27.25 5.54
CA ASN A 5 48.74 -26.61 4.76
C ASN A 5 47.47 -26.55 5.61
N ALA A 6 47.18 -25.35 6.10
CA ALA A 6 45.88 -24.95 6.59
C ALA A 6 45.09 -24.38 5.41
N PHE A 7 43.79 -24.71 5.28
CA PHE A 7 42.79 -23.75 4.81
C PHE A 7 41.40 -24.15 5.31
N HIS A 8 40.66 -23.12 5.70
CA HIS A 8 39.44 -23.10 6.49
C HIS A 8 38.14 -23.33 5.69
N VAL A 9 37.07 -23.51 6.49
CA VAL A 9 35.68 -22.99 6.35
C VAL A 9 34.61 -24.01 5.96
N GLY A 10 33.63 -24.18 6.87
CA GLY A 10 32.22 -24.26 6.49
C GLY A 10 31.43 -25.49 6.94
N ARG A 11 30.64 -25.33 8.01
CA ARG A 11 29.38 -26.06 8.32
C ARG A 11 28.33 -24.99 8.68
N PRO A 12 27.01 -25.25 8.71
CA PRO A 12 26.22 -26.39 8.19
C PRO A 12 24.94 -25.97 7.41
N ASP A 13 24.26 -26.99 6.86
CA ASP A 13 22.89 -27.06 6.35
C ASP A 13 21.83 -26.22 7.08
N PHE A 14 21.00 -25.51 6.30
CA PHE A 14 19.67 -25.03 6.70
C PHE A 14 18.59 -25.74 5.86
N GLY A 15 18.06 -26.83 6.39
CA GLY A 15 16.82 -27.43 5.92
C GLY A 15 15.62 -26.54 6.28
N HIS A 16 14.80 -26.18 5.30
CA HIS A 16 13.50 -25.56 5.52
C HIS A 16 12.44 -26.67 5.64
N GLY A 17 12.00 -26.95 6.85
CA GLY A 17 10.76 -27.67 7.11
C GLY A 17 9.64 -26.68 7.44
N CYS A 18 8.56 -26.69 6.66
CA CYS A 18 7.28 -26.09 7.06
C CYS A 18 6.56 -27.10 7.96
N GLY A 19 6.44 -26.80 9.25
CA GLY A 19 5.66 -27.59 10.20
C GLY A 19 4.81 -26.66 11.06
N ASP A 20 3.51 -26.68 10.81
CA ASP A 20 2.49 -26.17 11.73
C ASP A 20 2.57 -26.94 13.05
N ASN A 21 2.69 -26.23 14.18
CA ASN A 21 2.16 -26.68 15.48
C ASN A 21 2.12 -25.54 16.51
N GLN A 22 1.06 -25.60 17.30
CA GLN A 22 0.49 -24.59 18.19
C GLN A 22 1.21 -24.46 19.56
N GLU A 23 1.20 -23.22 20.08
CA GLU A 23 1.31 -22.78 21.48
C GLU A 23 2.61 -23.06 22.27
N PHE A 24 3.38 -21.99 22.51
CA PHE A 24 4.17 -21.86 23.74
C PHE A 24 4.07 -20.43 24.28
N LEU A 25 3.60 -20.35 25.52
CA LEU A 25 3.63 -19.18 26.39
C LEU A 25 5.04 -18.58 26.45
N GLN A 26 5.13 -17.25 26.40
CA GLN A 26 6.22 -16.51 27.04
C GLN A 26 5.65 -15.35 27.84
N PRO A 27 5.78 -15.37 29.18
CA PRO A 27 5.72 -14.19 30.02
C PRO A 27 7.16 -13.73 30.30
N ALA A 28 7.54 -12.56 29.80
CA ALA A 28 8.69 -11.82 30.30
C ALA A 28 8.44 -10.32 30.15
N ALA A 29 8.68 -9.61 31.24
CA ALA A 29 8.48 -8.19 31.36
C ALA A 29 9.73 -7.44 30.88
N ASP A 30 9.58 -6.62 29.85
CA ASP A 30 10.56 -5.63 29.46
C ASP A 30 9.84 -4.39 28.94
N SER A 31 9.60 -3.48 29.88
CA SER A 31 9.22 -2.09 29.68
C SER A 31 7.90 -1.88 28.93
N GLU A 32 6.86 -1.48 29.66
CA GLU A 32 5.77 -0.66 29.11
C GLU A 32 6.33 0.69 28.64
N ARG A 33 7.15 0.68 27.59
CA ARG A 33 7.39 1.87 26.81
C ARG A 33 6.05 2.15 26.16
N ARG A 34 5.29 3.12 26.69
CA ARG A 34 4.26 3.85 25.94
C ARG A 34 4.91 4.22 24.62
N THR A 35 4.79 3.36 23.62
CA THR A 35 5.22 3.66 22.26
C THR A 35 4.10 4.54 21.78
N GLU A 36 4.26 5.85 22.03
CA GLU A 36 3.45 6.85 21.38
C GLU A 36 3.38 6.46 19.91
N ALA A 37 2.17 6.10 19.47
CA ALA A 37 1.97 5.72 18.08
C ALA A 37 2.41 6.92 17.25
N ALA A 38 3.40 6.73 16.37
CA ALA A 38 3.81 7.79 15.46
C ALA A 38 2.58 8.28 14.70
N THR A 39 2.44 9.59 14.56
CA THR A 39 1.35 10.27 13.84
C THR A 39 1.94 11.15 12.76
N CYS A 40 1.11 11.71 11.89
CA CYS A 40 1.57 12.68 10.89
C CYS A 40 2.05 14.01 11.49
N GLU A 41 1.83 14.25 12.77
CA GLU A 41 2.34 15.42 13.49
C GLU A 41 3.79 15.20 13.95
N THR A 42 4.13 13.96 14.32
CA THR A 42 5.43 13.62 14.90
C THR A 42 6.43 13.06 13.89
N ILE A 43 5.95 12.52 12.76
CA ILE A 43 6.81 11.96 11.72
C ILE A 43 7.11 12.98 10.60
N LYS A 44 8.35 12.99 10.12
CA LYS A 44 8.76 13.76 8.93
C LYS A 44 9.00 12.80 7.77
N CYS A 45 8.23 12.97 6.70
CA CYS A 45 8.41 12.20 5.48
C CYS A 45 9.65 12.66 4.69
N LYS A 46 10.11 11.85 3.73
CA LYS A 46 11.23 12.20 2.84
C LYS A 46 10.86 13.35 1.90
N ASP A 47 11.85 13.92 1.22
CA ASP A 47 11.65 15.06 0.32
C ASP A 47 10.51 14.83 -0.69
N ARG A 48 9.60 15.81 -0.77
CA ARG A 48 8.38 15.83 -1.62
C ARG A 48 7.33 14.76 -1.31
N GLN A 49 7.47 14.03 -0.22
CA GLN A 49 6.42 13.15 0.29
C GLN A 49 5.48 13.93 1.21
N HIS A 50 4.21 13.53 1.22
CA HIS A 50 3.21 14.04 2.15
C HIS A 50 2.85 12.93 3.12
N CYS A 51 2.60 13.29 4.38
CA CYS A 51 2.09 12.37 5.38
C CYS A 51 0.57 12.31 5.30
N LEU A 52 0.02 11.11 5.16
CA LEU A 52 -1.41 10.85 5.20
C LEU A 52 -1.75 9.94 6.37
N THR A 53 -2.81 10.25 7.09
CA THR A 53 -3.29 9.41 8.20
C THR A 53 -4.24 8.35 7.67
N ASP A 54 -3.98 7.09 7.98
CA ASP A 54 -4.87 5.97 7.66
C ASP A 54 -6.06 5.96 8.62
N LEU A 55 -7.28 5.99 8.10
CA LEU A 55 -8.51 5.99 8.90
C LEU A 55 -8.77 4.64 9.60
N LYS A 56 -8.21 3.53 9.09
CA LYS A 56 -8.40 2.20 9.68
C LYS A 56 -7.40 1.91 10.80
N THR A 57 -6.14 2.31 10.59
CA THR A 57 -5.04 1.96 11.51
C THR A 57 -4.58 3.12 12.38
N HIS A 58 -5.02 4.35 12.08
CA HIS A 58 -4.53 5.60 12.66
C HIS A 58 -3.02 5.81 12.50
N LYS A 59 -2.36 5.02 11.64
CA LYS A 59 -0.93 5.12 11.40
C LYS A 59 -0.62 6.09 10.25
N PRO A 60 0.50 6.81 10.32
CA PRO A 60 0.95 7.70 9.26
C PRO A 60 1.49 6.91 8.07
N ARG A 61 1.19 7.38 6.87
CA ARG A 61 1.72 6.86 5.61
C ARG A 61 2.33 8.00 4.80
N CYS A 62 3.62 7.90 4.52
CA CYS A 62 4.30 8.82 3.62
C CYS A 62 4.09 8.39 2.17
N VAL A 63 3.46 9.24 1.35
CA VAL A 63 3.21 8.98 -0.06
C VAL A 63 3.68 10.13 -0.94
N SER A 64 3.87 9.86 -2.24
CA SER A 64 4.25 10.88 -3.22
C SER A 64 3.01 11.49 -3.85
N CYS A 65 2.72 12.76 -3.53
CA CYS A 65 1.54 13.48 -4.00
C CYS A 65 1.76 14.23 -5.32
N SER A 66 2.32 13.56 -6.34
CA SER A 66 2.64 14.16 -7.64
C SER A 66 1.64 13.80 -8.76
N TYR A 67 0.36 13.67 -8.42
CA TYR A 67 -0.67 13.19 -9.35
C TYR A 67 -1.13 14.27 -10.34
N LYS A 68 -0.81 14.09 -11.63
CA LYS A 68 -1.39 14.86 -12.74
C LYS A 68 -2.49 14.06 -13.42
N CYS A 69 -3.73 14.23 -12.96
CA CYS A 69 -4.86 13.49 -13.50
C CYS A 69 -5.32 14.05 -14.84
N PRO A 70 -5.58 13.19 -15.85
CA PRO A 70 -6.14 13.64 -17.11
C PRO A 70 -7.55 14.19 -16.86
N ARG A 71 -7.84 15.38 -17.39
CA ARG A 71 -9.20 15.91 -17.42
C ARG A 71 -9.99 15.04 -18.40
N SER A 72 -11.08 14.45 -17.92
CA SER A 72 -12.03 13.73 -18.77
C SER A 72 -12.66 14.72 -19.76
N LYS A 73 -12.09 14.84 -20.96
CA LYS A 73 -12.80 15.47 -22.07
C LYS A 73 -13.98 14.55 -22.40
N ARG A 74 -15.19 15.09 -22.19
CA ARG A 74 -16.47 14.59 -22.67
C ARG A 74 -16.30 14.09 -24.12
N GLN A 75 -16.53 12.80 -24.34
CA GLN A 75 -16.95 12.20 -25.62
C GLN A 75 -16.26 12.71 -26.89
N GLN A 76 -15.05 12.24 -27.17
CA GLN A 76 -14.67 11.95 -28.56
C GLN A 76 -13.95 10.60 -28.61
N GLY A 77 -14.63 9.62 -29.20
CA GLY A 77 -13.99 8.38 -29.65
C GLY A 77 -14.06 7.21 -28.68
N TYR A 78 -15.18 6.50 -28.74
CA TYR A 78 -15.04 5.05 -28.92
C TYR A 78 -14.18 4.83 -30.20
N GLY A 79 -13.01 4.22 -30.03
CA GLY A 79 -12.04 3.91 -31.09
C GLY A 79 -10.71 4.64 -30.89
N LYS A 80 -9.56 3.98 -30.75
CA LYS A 80 -9.15 2.72 -31.38
C LYS A 80 -7.83 2.22 -30.77
N LEU A 81 -7.89 1.28 -29.82
CA LEU A 81 -7.03 0.08 -29.75
C LEU A 81 -7.48 -0.81 -28.57
N TYR A 82 -8.48 -1.65 -28.78
CA TYR A 82 -8.62 -2.91 -28.04
C TYR A 82 -9.51 -3.83 -28.88
N ARG A 83 -8.99 -4.22 -30.05
CA ARG A 83 -9.55 -5.35 -30.79
C ARG A 83 -9.17 -6.69 -30.16
N ASP A 84 -8.32 -6.70 -29.12
CA ASP A 84 -7.84 -7.93 -28.46
C ASP A 84 -7.66 -7.73 -26.93
N ALA A 85 -8.73 -7.52 -26.17
CA ALA A 85 -8.71 -7.48 -24.69
C ALA A 85 -9.33 -8.76 -24.09
N LYS A 86 -8.72 -9.91 -24.34
CA LYS A 86 -9.06 -11.13 -23.57
C LYS A 86 -8.09 -11.42 -22.42
N ASN A 87 -7.06 -10.58 -22.23
CA ASN A 87 -6.09 -10.71 -21.15
C ASN A 87 -5.60 -9.34 -20.66
N VAL A 88 -6.45 -8.58 -19.98
CA VAL A 88 -6.00 -7.38 -19.24
C VAL A 88 -6.53 -7.47 -17.81
N PRO A 89 -5.64 -7.61 -16.81
CA PRO A 89 -6.04 -7.63 -15.41
C PRO A 89 -6.52 -6.24 -15.01
N PHE A 90 -7.84 -6.08 -14.96
CA PHE A 90 -8.62 -5.30 -13.98
C PHE A 90 -7.98 -4.01 -13.39
N TYR A 91 -7.36 -3.17 -14.21
CA TYR A 91 -7.03 -1.78 -13.84
C TYR A 91 -7.45 -0.86 -14.98
N ASP A 92 -8.76 -0.87 -15.28
CA ASP A 92 -9.35 0.20 -16.07
C ASP A 92 -9.36 1.47 -15.22
N HIS A 93 -8.45 2.38 -15.53
CA HIS A 93 -8.29 3.67 -14.86
C HIS A 93 -9.48 4.62 -15.05
N ASN A 94 -10.52 4.23 -15.82
CA ASN A 94 -11.73 5.03 -16.05
C ASN A 94 -13.00 4.46 -15.42
N VAL A 95 -12.91 3.39 -14.61
CA VAL A 95 -14.06 2.90 -13.83
C VAL A 95 -14.27 3.81 -12.63
N LYS A 96 -15.53 4.10 -12.29
CA LYS A 96 -15.85 4.73 -11.00
C LYS A 96 -15.38 3.82 -9.87
N LEU A 97 -14.93 4.40 -8.77
CA LEU A 97 -14.49 3.66 -7.58
C LEU A 97 -15.06 4.30 -6.33
N CYS A 98 -15.38 3.46 -5.35
CA CYS A 98 -15.72 3.90 -4.01
C CYS A 98 -14.46 3.92 -3.17
N GLY A 99 -14.11 5.09 -2.63
CA GLY A 99 -13.02 5.24 -1.67
C GLY A 99 -13.42 4.79 -0.27
N THR A 100 -12.44 4.50 0.58
CA THR A 100 -12.64 4.19 2.01
C THR A 100 -13.27 5.33 2.80
N ASN A 101 -13.17 6.56 2.29
CA ASN A 101 -13.88 7.72 2.82
C ASN A 101 -15.31 7.84 2.28
N ASN A 102 -15.85 6.75 1.71
CA ASN A 102 -17.24 6.66 1.29
C ASN A 102 -17.61 7.65 0.17
N ARG A 103 -16.62 8.12 -0.59
CA ARG A 103 -16.82 8.97 -1.77
C ARG A 103 -16.59 8.21 -3.06
N THR A 104 -17.40 8.53 -4.07
CA THR A 104 -17.22 7.98 -5.42
C THR A 104 -16.27 8.86 -6.22
N TYR A 105 -15.24 8.25 -6.80
CA TYR A 105 -14.26 8.90 -7.66
C TYR A 105 -14.39 8.41 -9.10
N HIS A 106 -14.08 9.30 -10.05
CA HIS A 106 -14.11 8.98 -11.49
C HIS A 106 -12.89 8.19 -11.97
N SER A 107 -11.81 8.17 -11.18
CA SER A 107 -10.64 7.34 -11.41
C SER A 107 -9.79 7.26 -10.15
N TRP A 108 -8.89 6.28 -10.09
CA TRP A 108 -7.91 6.12 -9.00
C TRP A 108 -7.02 7.36 -8.84
N CYS A 109 -6.65 8.03 -9.93
CA CYS A 109 -5.86 9.26 -9.85
C CYS A 109 -6.60 10.37 -9.09
N HIS A 110 -7.89 10.57 -9.38
CA HIS A 110 -8.69 11.58 -8.68
C HIS A 110 -8.85 11.23 -7.19
N MET A 111 -9.01 9.94 -6.86
CA MET A 111 -9.01 9.46 -5.48
C MET A 111 -7.70 9.80 -4.77
N GLN A 112 -6.55 9.42 -5.34
CA GLN A 112 -5.24 9.68 -4.73
C GLN A 112 -4.93 11.17 -4.58
N LYS A 113 -5.35 11.99 -5.54
CA LYS A 113 -5.24 13.45 -5.44
C LYS A 113 -6.07 13.99 -4.27
N ASP A 114 -7.28 13.46 -4.06
CA ASP A 114 -8.11 13.82 -2.91
C ASP A 114 -7.50 13.35 -1.59
N SER A 115 -6.88 12.15 -1.55
CA SER A 115 -6.14 11.66 -0.38
C SER A 115 -5.09 12.67 0.06
N CYS A 116 -4.29 13.13 -0.90
CA CYS A 116 -3.27 14.15 -0.67
C CYS A 116 -3.83 15.51 -0.25
N THR A 117 -4.99 15.89 -0.77
CA THR A 117 -5.63 17.17 -0.46
C THR A 117 -6.25 17.16 0.94
N THR A 118 -6.81 16.02 1.34
CA THR A 118 -7.50 15.85 2.63
C THR A 118 -6.56 15.46 3.78
N GLY A 119 -5.35 14.98 3.48
CA GLY A 119 -4.41 14.49 4.49
C GLY A 119 -4.75 13.10 5.02
N PHE A 120 -5.75 12.43 4.44
CA PHE A 120 -6.15 11.08 4.82
C PHE A 120 -5.78 10.08 3.72
N TYR A 121 -5.34 8.89 4.13
CA TYR A 121 -5.09 7.82 3.20
C TYR A 121 -6.42 7.20 2.77
N ILE A 122 -6.89 7.58 1.58
CA ILE A 122 -8.06 6.98 0.95
C ILE A 122 -7.59 5.84 0.06
N ASP A 123 -8.14 4.66 0.31
CA ASP A 123 -7.90 3.45 -0.48
C ASP A 123 -9.17 3.07 -1.24
N VAL A 124 -9.05 2.15 -2.21
CA VAL A 124 -10.23 1.62 -2.90
C VAL A 124 -10.97 0.68 -1.96
N GLN A 125 -12.22 1.01 -1.64
CA GLN A 125 -13.11 0.10 -0.91
C GLN A 125 -13.70 -0.94 -1.87
N HIS A 126 -14.24 -0.50 -3.00
CA HIS A 126 -14.72 -1.37 -4.06
C HIS A 126 -14.77 -0.63 -5.41
N GLY A 127 -14.80 -1.39 -6.50
CA GLY A 127 -15.08 -0.84 -7.83
C GLY A 127 -16.55 -0.43 -7.96
N GLY A 128 -16.84 0.61 -8.73
CA GLY A 128 -18.18 1.18 -8.89
C GLY A 128 -18.43 2.42 -8.01
N SER A 129 -19.68 2.88 -7.99
CA SER A 129 -20.08 4.01 -7.12
C SER A 129 -20.40 3.51 -5.72
N CYS A 130 -20.06 4.27 -4.69
CA CYS A 130 -20.45 3.97 -3.32
C CYS A 130 -21.98 3.87 -3.21
N ALA A 131 -22.49 3.00 -2.33
CA ALA A 131 -23.92 2.76 -2.13
C ALA A 131 -24.64 3.86 -1.32
N PHE A 132 -24.32 5.14 -1.54
CA PHE A 132 -25.01 6.23 -0.85
C PHE A 132 -26.41 6.45 -1.42
N GLY A 133 -27.42 5.98 -0.68
CA GLY A 133 -28.84 6.22 -0.95
C GLY A 133 -29.53 5.13 -1.77
N ARG A 134 -29.98 4.07 -1.10
CA ARG A 134 -31.24 3.41 -1.46
C ARG A 134 -32.26 3.68 -0.38
#